data_AF-A0A9P0BX61-F1
#
_entry.id   AF-A0A9P0BX61-F1
#
_cell.length_a   1.000
_cell.length_b   1.000
_cell.length_c   1.000
_cell.angle_alpha   90.00
_cell.angle_beta   90.00
_cell.angle_gamma   90.00
#
_symmetry.space_group_name_H-M   'P 1'
#
loop_
_entity.id
_entity.type
_entity.pdbx_description
1 polymer ?
#
loop_
_entity_poly.entity_id
_entity_poly.type
_entity_poly.pdbx_seq_one_letter_code
_entity_poly.pdbx_strand_id
1 'polypeptide(L)'
;MGSLSRFQKIALLSLGTVGGGLAYYRINYNTNEQKYSAFNSWTTNYTPSVIWDRNWDHREPESIVKPVKRSADDPAEDNRYNEKLEKAKSKAVRHLFLIRHGQYNIDGNIDAERTLTDLGKLQADFTGQRLACLDIKWDLLVQSTMTRAQETANIIAKHLDKDIEVKDCQLLEEGAPIPPEPPVGHWRPEPRFFQDSARIEAAFRRYFYRAPPEQIDDTYTLLVCHANVIRYFVCK
;
A
#
# COMPACT_ATOMS: atom_id res chain seq x y z
N MET A 1 -32.44 6.52 -53.00
CA MET A 1 -31.23 6.42 -52.15
C MET A 1 -30.10 5.85 -52.97
N GLY A 2 -29.03 6.63 -53.22
CA GLY A 2 -27.94 6.22 -54.11
C GLY A 2 -27.08 5.12 -53.47
N SER A 3 -26.88 4.01 -54.20
CA SER A 3 -26.00 2.92 -53.79
C SER A 3 -24.55 3.30 -54.06
N LEU A 4 -23.69 3.22 -53.05
CA LEU A 4 -22.25 3.49 -53.20
C LEU A 4 -21.60 2.48 -54.14
N SER A 5 -20.80 2.96 -55.08
CA SER A 5 -20.06 2.11 -56.02
C SER A 5 -19.01 1.26 -55.28
N ARG A 6 -18.61 0.12 -55.87
CA ARG A 6 -17.59 -0.76 -55.27
C ARG A 6 -16.29 -0.01 -54.93
N PHE A 7 -15.87 0.93 -55.78
CA PHE A 7 -14.69 1.76 -55.52
C PHE A 7 -14.88 2.70 -54.32
N GLN A 8 -16.07 3.29 -54.16
CA GLN A 8 -16.37 4.16 -53.01
C GLN A 8 -16.37 3.37 -51.69
N LYS A 9 -16.86 2.12 -51.70
CA LYS A 9 -16.82 1.24 -50.53
C LYS A 9 -15.40 0.86 -50.13
N ILE A 10 -14.55 0.55 -51.10
CA ILE A 10 -13.13 0.23 -50.86
C ILE A 10 -12.38 1.46 -50.34
N ALA A 11 -12.63 2.64 -50.92
CA ALA A 11 -12.04 3.90 -50.45
C ALA A 11 -12.44 4.20 -48.99
N LEU A 12 -13.72 4.06 -48.64
CA LEU A 12 -14.20 4.25 -47.27
C LEU A 12 -13.59 3.26 -46.27
N LEU A 13 -13.49 1.98 -46.63
CA LEU A 13 -12.81 0.97 -45.80
C LEU A 13 -11.33 1.30 -45.61
N SER A 14 -10.63 1.69 -46.68
CA SER A 14 -9.21 2.05 -46.61
C SER A 14 -8.98 3.29 -45.75
N LEU A 15 -9.81 4.33 -45.88
CA LEU A 15 -9.76 5.54 -45.05
C LEU A 15 -10.07 5.23 -43.58
N GLY A 16 -11.03 4.34 -43.31
CA GLY A 16 -11.34 3.87 -41.96
C GLY A 16 -10.17 3.11 -41.32
N THR A 17 -9.51 2.22 -42.06
CA THR A 17 -8.34 1.48 -41.55
C THR A 17 -7.12 2.37 -41.32
N VAL A 18 -6.88 3.34 -42.20
CA VAL A 18 -5.76 4.29 -42.05
C VAL A 18 -6.03 5.26 -40.90
N GLY A 19 -7.26 5.79 -40.80
CA GLY A 19 -7.67 6.66 -39.70
C GLY A 19 -7.65 5.96 -38.35
N GLY A 20 -8.16 4.73 -38.28
CA GLY A 20 -8.11 3.89 -37.07
C GLY A 20 -6.69 3.52 -36.67
N GLY A 21 -5.83 3.18 -37.64
CA GLY A 21 -4.42 2.88 -37.40
C GLY A 21 -3.63 4.10 -36.89
N LEU A 22 -3.86 5.28 -37.48
CA LEU A 22 -3.24 6.53 -37.02
C LEU A 22 -3.73 6.96 -35.64
N ALA A 23 -5.03 6.78 -35.34
CA ALA A 23 -5.58 7.06 -34.02
C ALA A 23 -5.01 6.10 -32.97
N TYR A 24 -4.96 4.80 -33.26
CA TYR A 24 -4.33 3.80 -32.39
C TYR A 24 -2.85 4.11 -32.15
N TYR A 25 -2.11 4.43 -33.22
CA TYR A 25 -0.71 4.82 -33.11
C TYR A 25 -0.57 6.08 -32.24
N ARG A 26 -1.37 7.13 -32.46
CA ARG A 26 -1.27 8.38 -31.69
C ARG A 26 -1.69 8.22 -30.22
N ILE A 27 -2.67 7.37 -29.93
CA ILE A 27 -3.09 7.05 -28.54
C ILE A 27 -1.99 6.26 -27.82
N ASN A 28 -1.35 5.29 -28.50
CA ASN A 28 -0.29 4.47 -27.90
C ASN A 28 1.11 5.12 -27.96
N TYR A 29 1.32 6.15 -28.77
CA TYR A 29 2.57 6.91 -28.85
C TYR A 29 2.58 8.10 -27.88
N ASN A 30 1.84 8.01 -26.77
CA ASN A 30 1.95 8.98 -25.70
C ASN A 30 3.27 8.72 -24.94
N THR A 31 4.36 9.33 -25.41
CA THR A 31 5.74 9.16 -24.95
C THR A 31 6.02 9.70 -23.54
N ASN A 32 4.99 10.02 -22.76
CA ASN A 32 5.10 10.52 -21.38
C ASN A 32 4.64 9.51 -20.31
N GLU A 33 4.30 8.28 -20.66
CA GLU A 33 4.42 7.20 -19.68
C GLU A 33 5.91 6.94 -19.45
N GLN A 34 6.50 7.61 -18.45
CA GLN A 34 7.73 7.13 -17.83
C GLN A 34 7.41 5.77 -17.20
N LYS A 35 7.48 4.71 -18.01
CA LYS A 35 7.62 3.35 -17.52
C LYS A 35 9.00 3.27 -16.90
N TYR A 36 9.06 3.49 -15.59
CA TYR A 36 10.25 3.17 -14.82
C TYR A 36 10.49 1.67 -14.95
N SER A 37 11.34 1.27 -15.88
CA SER A 37 11.88 -0.08 -15.92
C SER A 37 12.76 -0.24 -14.69
N ALA A 38 12.23 -0.87 -13.65
CA ALA A 38 13.05 -1.35 -12.55
C ALA A 38 13.95 -2.46 -13.10
N PHE A 39 15.23 -2.17 -13.31
CA PHE A 39 16.21 -3.18 -13.70
C PHE A 39 16.49 -4.06 -12.49
N ASN A 40 16.14 -5.34 -12.58
CA ASN A 40 16.59 -6.33 -11.60
C ASN A 40 18.14 -6.33 -11.56
N SER A 41 18.72 -6.50 -10.37
CA SER A 41 20.18 -6.57 -10.18
C SER A 41 20.83 -7.57 -11.15
N TRP A 42 21.94 -7.17 -11.79
CA TRP A 42 22.74 -8.01 -12.70
C TRP A 42 23.36 -9.25 -12.02
N THR A 43 23.25 -9.38 -10.70
CA THR A 43 23.73 -10.55 -9.97
C THR A 43 22.81 -11.75 -10.18
N THR A 44 22.93 -12.44 -11.32
CA THR A 44 22.14 -13.66 -11.64
C THR A 44 22.50 -14.88 -10.80
N ASN A 45 23.55 -14.80 -9.97
CA ASN A 45 24.06 -15.90 -9.15
C ASN A 45 23.81 -15.71 -7.64
N TYR A 46 23.05 -14.69 -7.25
CA TYR A 46 22.72 -14.48 -5.84
C TYR A 46 21.50 -15.32 -5.48
N THR A 47 21.71 -16.37 -4.69
CA THR A 47 20.62 -17.09 -4.01
C THR A 47 20.36 -16.37 -2.69
N PRO A 48 19.18 -15.78 -2.47
CA PRO A 48 18.83 -15.20 -1.19
C PRO A 48 18.98 -16.23 -0.08
N SER A 49 19.59 -15.85 1.05
CA SER A 49 19.67 -16.71 2.23
C SER A 49 18.30 -16.99 2.85
N VAL A 50 17.33 -16.10 2.60
CA VAL A 50 15.94 -16.24 2.99
C VAL A 50 15.06 -16.11 1.75
N ILE A 51 14.25 -17.13 1.49
CA ILE A 51 13.30 -17.16 0.37
C ILE A 51 12.04 -16.42 0.79
N TRP A 52 11.41 -15.70 -0.15
CA TRP A 52 10.13 -15.03 0.08
C TRP A 52 9.05 -16.03 0.51
N ASP A 53 8.45 -15.81 1.69
CA ASP A 53 7.26 -16.54 2.11
C ASP A 53 6.03 -15.93 1.44
N ARG A 54 5.48 -16.66 0.45
CA ARG A 54 4.28 -16.23 -0.26
C ARG A 54 3.05 -16.15 0.64
N ASN A 55 3.01 -16.93 1.72
CA ASN A 55 1.89 -16.98 2.66
C ASN A 55 2.19 -16.28 3.99
N TRP A 56 3.03 -15.23 3.97
CA TRP A 56 3.44 -14.48 5.16
C TRP A 56 2.27 -13.92 5.99
N ASP A 57 1.12 -13.66 5.38
CA ASP A 57 -0.10 -13.16 6.01
C ASP A 57 -1.16 -14.23 6.29
N HIS A 58 -0.86 -15.51 5.99
CA HIS A 58 -1.77 -16.65 6.09
C HIS A 58 -3.07 -16.50 5.29
N ARG A 59 -3.02 -15.78 4.17
CA ARG A 59 -4.18 -15.50 3.30
C ARG A 59 -4.00 -15.94 1.85
N GLU A 60 -2.98 -16.74 1.52
CA GLU A 60 -2.90 -17.40 0.21
C GLU A 60 -4.17 -18.25 -0.03
N PRO A 61 -4.77 -18.23 -1.24
CA PRO A 61 -5.95 -19.03 -1.56
C PRO A 61 -5.81 -20.50 -1.17
N GLU A 62 -4.64 -21.10 -1.40
CA GLU A 62 -4.33 -22.49 -1.08
C GLU A 62 -4.31 -22.77 0.42
N SER A 63 -4.11 -21.75 1.25
CA SER A 63 -4.13 -21.86 2.71
C SER A 63 -5.51 -21.64 3.32
N ILE A 64 -6.40 -20.93 2.62
CA ILE A 64 -7.77 -20.67 3.06
C ILE A 64 -8.71 -21.79 2.60
N VAL A 65 -8.53 -22.28 1.37
CA VAL A 65 -9.40 -23.31 0.77
C VAL A 65 -8.96 -24.69 1.25
N LYS A 66 -9.90 -25.44 1.87
CA LYS A 66 -9.64 -26.80 2.34
C LYS A 66 -9.12 -27.69 1.19
N PRO A 67 -8.00 -28.41 1.40
CA PRO A 67 -7.48 -29.30 0.37
C PRO A 67 -8.42 -30.47 0.14
N VAL A 68 -8.52 -30.88 -1.12
CA VAL A 68 -9.23 -32.11 -1.50
C VAL A 68 -8.42 -33.30 -0.99
N LYS A 69 -9.08 -34.29 -0.37
CA LYS A 69 -8.40 -35.55 -0.05
C LYS A 69 -8.07 -36.25 -1.36
N ARG A 70 -6.79 -36.56 -1.59
CA ARG A 70 -6.25 -37.25 -2.79
C ARG A 70 -6.76 -38.70 -2.93
N SER A 71 -8.06 -38.91 -2.92
CA SER A 71 -8.69 -40.22 -3.04
C SER A 71 -9.54 -40.38 -4.30
N ALA A 72 -9.67 -39.36 -5.15
CA ALA A 72 -10.47 -39.45 -6.35
C ALA A 72 -9.79 -38.74 -7.53
N ASP A 73 -9.44 -39.50 -8.56
CA ASP A 73 -9.24 -39.00 -9.93
C ASP A 73 -10.61 -38.56 -10.51
N ASP A 74 -11.31 -37.62 -9.83
CA ASP A 74 -12.56 -37.01 -10.30
C ASP A 74 -12.26 -35.60 -10.81
N PRO A 75 -12.17 -35.40 -12.15
CA PRO A 75 -11.97 -34.09 -12.75
C PRO A 75 -13.01 -33.04 -12.31
N ALA A 76 -14.22 -33.47 -11.92
CA ALA A 76 -15.23 -32.55 -11.43
C ALA A 76 -14.89 -32.03 -10.03
N GLU A 77 -14.20 -32.80 -9.19
CA GLU A 77 -13.77 -32.36 -7.86
C GLU A 77 -12.60 -31.37 -7.95
N ASP A 78 -11.64 -31.63 -8.83
CA ASP A 78 -10.55 -30.71 -9.13
C ASP A 78 -11.06 -29.37 -9.69
N ASN A 79 -12.03 -29.41 -10.62
CA ASN A 79 -12.66 -28.19 -11.13
C ASN A 79 -13.34 -27.40 -10.02
N ARG A 80 -14.10 -28.06 -9.12
CA ARG A 80 -14.73 -27.40 -7.96
C ARG A 80 -13.70 -26.79 -7.01
N TYR A 81 -12.55 -27.43 -6.82
CA TYR A 81 -11.46 -26.91 -6.00
C TYR A 81 -10.81 -25.69 -6.63
N ASN A 82 -10.50 -25.75 -7.93
CA ASN A 82 -9.93 -24.62 -8.68
C ASN A 82 -10.88 -23.42 -8.67
N GLU A 83 -12.18 -23.61 -8.86
CA GLU A 83 -13.16 -22.52 -8.73
C GLU A 83 -13.16 -21.87 -7.34
N LYS A 84 -12.96 -22.65 -6.27
CA LYS A 84 -12.85 -22.11 -4.90
C LYS A 84 -11.56 -21.31 -4.73
N LEU A 85 -10.45 -21.80 -5.29
CA LEU A 85 -9.18 -21.06 -5.28
C LEU A 85 -9.30 -19.74 -6.01
N GLU A 86 -9.87 -19.71 -7.22
CA GLU A 86 -10.09 -18.47 -7.97
C GLU A 86 -10.99 -17.49 -7.20
N LYS A 87 -12.03 -17.99 -6.53
CA LYS A 87 -12.90 -17.15 -5.69
C LYS A 87 -12.19 -16.59 -4.46
N ALA A 88 -11.18 -17.30 -3.93
CA ALA A 88 -10.39 -16.87 -2.78
C ALA A 88 -9.21 -15.96 -3.13
N LYS A 89 -8.97 -15.67 -4.42
CA LYS A 89 -7.92 -14.73 -4.83
C LYS A 89 -8.34 -13.28 -4.56
N SER A 90 -7.37 -12.51 -4.08
CA SER A 90 -7.45 -11.05 -4.01
C SER A 90 -7.64 -10.47 -5.41
N LYS A 91 -8.60 -9.54 -5.55
CA LYS A 91 -8.90 -8.86 -6.82
C LYS A 91 -8.48 -7.39 -6.82
N ALA A 92 -8.20 -6.85 -5.64
CA ALA A 92 -7.85 -5.46 -5.41
C ALA A 92 -6.47 -5.32 -4.78
N VAL A 93 -5.92 -4.12 -4.87
CA VAL A 93 -4.66 -3.69 -4.28
C VAL A 93 -4.96 -2.80 -3.07
N ARG A 94 -4.16 -2.95 -2.01
CA ARG A 94 -4.20 -2.07 -0.84
C ARG A 94 -2.96 -1.19 -0.83
N HIS A 95 -3.15 0.11 -1.01
CA HIS A 95 -2.11 1.12 -0.93
C HIS A 95 -2.03 1.68 0.48
N LEU A 96 -0.90 1.44 1.15
CA LEU A 96 -0.61 1.97 2.49
C LEU A 96 0.43 3.10 2.37
N PHE A 97 0.07 4.28 2.84
CA PHE A 97 0.96 5.44 2.87
C PHE A 97 1.42 5.68 4.30
N LEU A 98 2.70 5.41 4.55
CA LEU A 98 3.31 5.54 5.86
C LEU A 98 3.87 6.94 6.03
N ILE A 99 3.32 7.73 6.96
CA ILE A 99 3.67 9.13 7.16
C ILE A 99 4.25 9.28 8.56
N ARG A 100 5.50 9.74 8.64
CA ARG A 100 6.11 10.12 9.92
C ARG A 100 5.55 11.48 10.34
N HIS A 101 5.25 11.64 11.63
CA HIS A 101 4.89 12.94 12.21
C HIS A 101 5.91 14.05 11.89
N GLY A 102 5.44 15.31 11.89
CA GLY A 102 6.29 16.50 11.73
C GLY A 102 7.25 16.74 12.90
N GLN A 103 8.17 17.70 12.74
CA GLN A 103 9.07 18.10 13.83
C GLN A 103 8.27 18.57 15.07
N TYR A 104 8.71 18.17 16.26
CA TYR A 104 7.99 18.43 17.50
C TYR A 104 8.95 18.80 18.64
N ASN A 105 8.40 19.36 19.71
CA ASN A 105 9.10 19.68 20.94
C ASN A 105 9.51 18.38 21.66
N ILE A 106 10.81 18.09 21.69
CA ILE A 106 11.34 16.90 22.38
C ILE A 106 11.51 17.11 23.89
N ASP A 107 11.57 18.36 24.34
CA ASP A 107 11.86 18.74 25.73
C ASP A 107 10.62 18.70 26.63
N GLY A 108 9.43 18.40 26.07
CA GLY A 108 8.20 18.20 26.82
C GLY A 108 8.30 17.01 27.79
N ASN A 109 7.90 17.24 29.04
CA ASN A 109 7.96 16.24 30.11
C ASN A 109 6.88 15.16 29.96
N ILE A 110 5.69 15.57 29.51
CA ILE A 110 4.55 14.69 29.22
C ILE A 110 4.20 14.74 27.73
N ASP A 111 3.49 13.73 27.22
CA ASP A 111 3.15 13.66 25.79
C ASP A 111 2.37 14.88 25.30
N ALA A 112 1.47 15.43 26.13
CA ALA A 112 0.69 16.63 25.82
C ALA A 112 1.55 17.90 25.59
N GLU A 113 2.80 17.93 26.09
CA GLU A 113 3.75 19.04 25.88
C GLU A 113 4.63 18.81 24.63
N ARG A 114 4.59 17.61 24.05
CA ARG A 114 5.39 17.21 22.89
C ARG A 114 4.65 17.50 21.59
N THR A 115 4.20 18.73 21.46
CA THR A 115 3.47 19.27 20.31
C THR A 115 4.41 19.63 19.16
N LEU A 116 3.86 19.80 17.96
CA LEU A 116 4.56 20.22 16.77
C LEU A 116 5.16 21.62 16.94
N THR A 117 6.41 21.77 16.47
CA THR A 117 7.01 23.09 16.29
C THR A 117 6.35 23.80 15.10
N ASP A 118 6.59 25.09 14.92
CA ASP A 118 6.05 25.81 13.76
C ASP A 118 6.58 25.25 12.43
N LEU A 119 7.84 24.78 12.42
CA LEU A 119 8.37 24.02 11.29
C LEU A 119 7.63 22.69 11.10
N GLY A 120 7.33 21.96 12.18
CA GLY A 120 6.56 20.72 12.10
C GLY A 120 5.15 20.91 11.54
N LYS A 121 4.47 22.00 11.91
CA LYS A 121 3.17 22.36 11.34
C LYS A 121 3.27 22.64 9.85
N LEU A 122 4.31 23.37 9.41
CA LEU A 122 4.55 23.63 7.99
C LEU A 122 4.88 22.35 7.20
N GLN A 123 5.65 21.43 7.79
CA GLN A 123 5.92 20.12 7.19
C GLN A 123 4.64 19.28 7.01
N ALA A 124 3.78 19.26 8.03
CA ALA A 124 2.50 18.58 7.96
C ALA A 124 1.58 19.21 6.89
N ASP A 125 1.58 20.53 6.79
CA ASP A 125 0.82 21.29 5.79
C ASP A 125 1.28 20.96 4.36
N PHE A 126 2.59 21.01 4.08
CA PHE A 126 3.13 20.62 2.78
C PHE A 126 2.89 19.14 2.45
N THR A 127 2.90 18.26 3.46
CA THR A 127 2.54 16.85 3.27
C THR A 127 1.07 16.72 2.86
N GLY A 128 0.16 17.43 3.53
CA GLY A 128 -1.26 17.49 3.16
C GLY A 128 -1.49 18.02 1.74
N GLN A 129 -0.86 19.14 1.38
CA GLN A 129 -0.91 19.69 0.02
C GLN A 129 -0.42 18.68 -1.02
N ARG A 130 0.68 17.95 -0.74
CA ARG A 130 1.20 16.95 -1.65
C ARG A 130 0.21 15.80 -1.85
N LEU A 131 -0.43 15.32 -0.78
CA LEU A 131 -1.42 14.26 -0.84
C LEU A 131 -2.67 14.69 -1.63
N ALA A 132 -3.13 15.92 -1.45
CA ALA A 132 -4.23 16.48 -2.23
C ALA A 132 -3.91 16.54 -3.73
N CYS A 133 -2.66 16.85 -4.09
CA CYS A 133 -2.21 16.88 -5.49
C CYS A 133 -2.19 15.50 -6.18
N LEU A 134 -2.36 14.39 -5.45
CA LEU A 134 -2.38 13.06 -6.07
C LEU A 134 -3.72 12.72 -6.72
N ASP A 135 -4.78 13.49 -6.44
CA ASP A 135 -6.14 13.25 -6.95
C ASP A 135 -6.63 11.80 -6.66
N ILE A 136 -6.30 11.32 -5.46
CA ILE A 136 -6.70 10.01 -4.94
C ILE A 136 -7.85 10.23 -3.95
N LYS A 137 -8.91 9.42 -4.06
CA LYS A 137 -9.93 9.32 -3.01
C LYS A 137 -9.37 8.52 -1.84
N TRP A 138 -9.21 9.16 -0.69
CA TRP A 138 -8.62 8.54 0.50
C TRP A 138 -9.69 7.83 1.33
N ASP A 139 -9.51 6.54 1.61
CA ASP A 139 -10.52 5.75 2.32
C ASP A 139 -10.44 5.90 3.84
N LEU A 140 -9.22 6.00 4.36
CA LEU A 140 -8.97 5.93 5.80
C LEU A 140 -7.69 6.64 6.18
N LEU A 141 -7.75 7.48 7.22
CA LEU A 141 -6.60 8.01 7.93
C LEU A 141 -6.53 7.39 9.31
N VAL A 142 -5.49 6.59 9.56
CA VAL A 142 -5.19 6.07 10.90
C VAL A 142 -4.03 6.84 11.49
N GLN A 143 -4.18 7.28 12.73
CA GLN A 143 -3.18 8.05 13.44
C GLN A 143 -2.78 7.39 14.77
N SER A 144 -1.50 7.45 15.09
CA SER A 144 -1.01 7.16 16.44
C SER A 144 -1.67 8.10 17.44
N THR A 145 -1.95 7.61 18.66
CA THR A 145 -2.53 8.41 19.76
C THR A 145 -1.56 9.42 20.39
N MET A 146 -0.25 9.34 20.13
CA MET A 146 0.71 10.36 20.59
C MET A 146 0.48 11.74 19.95
N THR A 147 0.57 12.80 20.76
CA THR A 147 0.21 14.19 20.45
C THR A 147 0.78 14.69 19.12
N ARG A 148 2.09 14.54 18.88
CA ARG A 148 2.75 14.95 17.62
C ARG A 148 2.17 14.28 16.37
N ALA A 149 1.72 13.03 16.46
CA ALA A 149 1.11 12.32 15.33
C ALA A 149 -0.32 12.79 15.09
N GLN A 150 -1.09 13.00 16.17
CA GLN A 150 -2.43 13.58 16.14
C GLN A 150 -2.43 14.97 15.49
N GLU A 151 -1.55 15.87 15.93
CA GLU A 151 -1.45 17.21 15.34
C GLU A 151 -1.04 17.18 13.86
N THR A 152 -0.12 16.28 13.48
CA THR A 152 0.30 16.11 12.08
C THR A 152 -0.89 15.65 11.23
N ALA A 153 -1.59 14.61 11.66
CA ALA A 153 -2.74 14.05 10.97
C ALA A 153 -3.89 15.06 10.87
N ASN A 154 -4.17 15.81 11.93
CA ASN A 154 -5.18 16.86 11.94
C ASN A 154 -4.87 17.99 10.94
N ILE A 155 -3.59 18.32 10.72
CA ILE A 155 -3.21 19.29 9.69
C ILE A 155 -3.37 18.67 8.30
N ILE A 156 -2.88 17.45 8.09
CA ILE A 156 -3.01 16.73 6.81
C ILE A 156 -4.48 16.59 6.41
N ALA A 157 -5.36 16.18 7.32
CA ALA A 157 -6.78 15.93 7.05
C ALA A 157 -7.53 17.16 6.52
N LYS A 158 -7.07 18.39 6.84
CA LYS A 158 -7.67 19.63 6.30
C LYS A 158 -7.52 19.78 4.79
N HIS A 159 -6.54 19.11 4.20
CA HIS A 159 -6.28 19.11 2.76
C HIS A 159 -6.96 17.96 2.01
N LEU A 160 -7.52 16.99 2.75
CA LEU A 160 -8.16 15.81 2.18
C LEU A 160 -9.69 16.00 2.12
N ASP A 161 -10.37 14.97 1.60
CA ASP A 161 -11.83 14.96 1.54
C ASP A 161 -12.45 15.16 2.93
N LYS A 162 -13.51 15.97 3.01
CA LYS A 162 -14.14 16.35 4.27
C LYS A 162 -14.77 15.18 5.03
N ASP A 163 -15.08 14.10 4.32
CA ASP A 163 -15.71 12.88 4.81
C ASP A 163 -14.72 11.74 5.07
N ILE A 164 -13.40 12.00 4.98
CA ILE A 164 -12.40 10.98 5.29
C ILE A 164 -12.58 10.43 6.71
N GLU A 165 -12.62 9.11 6.83
CA GLU A 165 -12.67 8.46 8.14
C GLU A 165 -11.32 8.61 8.85
N VAL A 166 -11.34 9.12 10.08
CA VAL A 166 -10.14 9.24 10.93
C VAL A 166 -10.25 8.27 12.12
N LYS A 167 -9.24 7.42 12.31
CA LYS A 167 -9.19 6.44 13.40
C LYS A 167 -7.92 6.57 14.25
N ASP A 168 -8.11 6.61 15.55
CA ASP A 168 -7.02 6.54 16.52
C ASP A 168 -6.55 5.09 16.74
N CYS A 169 -5.24 4.89 16.82
CA CYS A 169 -4.68 3.57 17.07
C CYS A 169 -3.43 3.62 17.98
N GLN A 170 -3.59 3.12 19.21
CA GLN A 170 -2.49 2.96 20.18
C GLN A 170 -1.42 1.97 19.73
N LEU A 171 -1.75 1.03 18.83
CA LEU A 171 -0.76 0.09 18.31
C LEU A 171 0.32 0.79 17.47
N LEU A 172 0.01 1.97 16.92
CA LEU A 172 0.92 2.77 16.09
C LEU A 172 1.80 3.73 16.90
N GLU A 173 1.73 3.77 18.23
CA GLU A 173 2.61 4.63 19.04
C GLU A 173 4.09 4.27 18.88
N GLU A 174 4.99 5.24 19.08
CA GLU A 174 6.43 4.98 18.94
C GLU A 174 6.88 3.93 19.95
N GLY A 175 7.92 3.19 19.61
CA GLY A 175 8.45 2.15 20.48
C GLY A 175 9.79 1.62 20.02
N ALA A 176 10.32 0.67 20.77
CA ALA A 176 11.51 -0.08 20.42
C ALA A 176 11.12 -1.47 19.90
N PRO A 177 10.99 -1.68 18.57
CA PRO A 177 10.42 -2.92 18.05
C PRO A 177 11.35 -4.12 18.25
N ILE A 178 12.62 -4.01 17.87
CA ILE A 178 13.64 -5.05 18.03
C ILE A 178 15.01 -4.40 18.21
N PRO A 179 15.99 -5.09 18.83
CA PRO A 179 17.38 -4.64 18.83
C PRO A 179 17.90 -4.49 17.39
N PRO A 180 18.51 -3.34 17.03
CA PRO A 180 19.05 -3.14 15.70
C PRO A 180 20.33 -3.94 15.51
N GLU A 181 20.52 -4.39 14.27
CA GLU A 181 21.78 -4.96 13.80
C GLU A 181 22.32 -4.09 12.66
N PRO A 182 23.53 -3.51 12.78
CA PRO A 182 24.45 -3.63 13.92
C PRO A 182 23.97 -2.89 15.19
N PRO A 183 24.42 -3.31 16.39
CA PRO A 183 24.07 -2.64 17.65
C PRO A 183 24.55 -1.19 17.69
N VAL A 184 23.74 -0.30 18.28
CA VAL A 184 24.08 1.12 18.48
C VAL A 184 24.29 1.43 19.97
N GLY A 185 25.40 2.08 20.28
CA GLY A 185 25.82 2.30 21.68
C GLY A 185 24.87 3.19 22.49
N HIS A 186 24.33 4.24 21.87
CA HIS A 186 23.53 5.27 22.54
C HIS A 186 22.03 4.91 22.70
N TRP A 187 21.57 3.76 22.19
CA TRP A 187 20.15 3.39 22.17
C TRP A 187 19.99 1.94 22.65
N ARG A 188 19.63 1.78 23.93
CA ARG A 188 19.51 0.46 24.61
C ARG A 188 18.25 0.35 25.46
N PRO A 189 17.05 0.34 24.84
CA PRO A 189 15.79 0.26 25.58
C PRO A 189 15.40 -1.18 25.95
N GLU A 190 16.28 -1.91 26.64
CA GLU A 190 16.18 -3.37 26.83
C GLU A 190 14.82 -3.91 27.32
N PRO A 191 14.18 -3.38 28.37
CA PRO A 191 12.87 -3.87 28.80
C PRO A 191 11.73 -3.54 27.81
N ARG A 192 11.89 -2.47 27.03
CA ARG A 192 10.84 -1.97 26.14
C ARG A 192 10.70 -2.83 24.90
N PHE A 193 11.78 -3.47 24.43
CA PHE A 193 11.71 -4.42 23.32
C PHE A 193 10.65 -5.48 23.54
N PHE A 194 10.50 -6.00 24.76
CA PHE A 194 9.53 -7.06 25.04
C PHE A 194 8.08 -6.59 24.84
N GLN A 195 7.75 -5.38 25.27
CA GLN A 195 6.38 -4.85 25.19
C GLN A 195 6.08 -4.23 23.81
N ASP A 196 7.01 -3.41 23.31
CA ASP A 196 6.83 -2.67 22.06
C ASP A 196 6.89 -3.60 20.85
N SER A 197 7.69 -4.68 20.89
CA SER A 197 7.75 -5.67 19.79
C SER A 197 6.37 -6.26 19.51
N ALA A 198 5.70 -6.79 20.53
CA ALA A 198 4.40 -7.42 20.41
C ALA A 198 3.33 -6.44 19.93
N ARG A 199 3.35 -5.20 20.45
CA ARG A 199 2.42 -4.15 20.06
C ARG A 199 2.59 -3.72 18.60
N ILE A 200 3.83 -3.48 18.16
CA ILE A 200 4.14 -3.05 16.80
C ILE A 200 3.91 -4.21 15.81
N GLU A 201 4.26 -5.45 16.16
CA GLU A 201 3.91 -6.65 15.37
C GLU A 201 2.40 -6.81 15.23
N ALA A 202 1.62 -6.57 16.29
CA ALA A 202 0.16 -6.58 16.21
C ALA A 202 -0.37 -5.47 15.28
N ALA A 203 0.25 -4.29 15.28
CA ALA A 203 -0.05 -3.23 14.32
C ALA A 203 0.24 -3.66 12.88
N PHE A 204 1.40 -4.30 12.64
CA PHE A 204 1.76 -4.84 11.33
C PHE A 204 0.69 -5.82 10.84
N ARG A 205 0.36 -6.84 11.62
CA ARG A 205 -0.66 -7.84 11.25
C ARG A 205 -2.06 -7.25 11.06
N ARG A 206 -2.37 -6.14 11.74
CA ARG A 206 -3.66 -5.44 11.61
C ARG A 206 -3.76 -4.66 10.31
N TYR A 207 -2.69 -4.05 9.83
CA TYR A 207 -2.74 -3.15 8.68
C TYR A 207 -2.13 -3.74 7.40
N PHE A 208 -1.13 -4.60 7.52
CA PHE A 208 -0.43 -5.26 6.43
C PHE A 208 -1.01 -6.67 6.21
N TYR A 209 -1.74 -6.81 5.12
CA TYR A 209 -2.31 -8.08 4.64
C TYR A 209 -2.83 -7.87 3.22
N ARG A 210 -2.92 -8.94 2.41
CA ARG A 210 -3.49 -8.86 1.05
C ARG A 210 -4.98 -8.52 1.09
N ALA A 211 -5.52 -7.90 0.04
CA ALA A 211 -6.93 -7.55 0.02
C ALA A 211 -7.81 -8.81 0.16
N PRO A 212 -8.90 -8.74 0.95
CA PRO A 212 -9.82 -9.86 1.06
C PRO A 212 -10.56 -10.07 -0.28
N PRO A 213 -10.98 -11.29 -0.63
CA PRO A 213 -11.59 -11.58 -1.93
C PRO A 213 -12.92 -10.85 -2.19
N GLU A 214 -13.55 -10.37 -1.12
CA GLU A 214 -14.76 -9.55 -1.14
C GLU A 214 -14.48 -8.09 -1.55
N GLN A 215 -13.24 -7.61 -1.41
CA GLN A 215 -12.85 -6.26 -1.83
C GLN A 215 -12.71 -6.22 -3.35
N ILE A 216 -13.44 -5.31 -3.98
CA ILE A 216 -13.50 -5.15 -5.44
C ILE A 216 -12.56 -4.03 -5.90
N ASP A 217 -12.60 -2.90 -5.22
CA ASP A 217 -11.83 -1.70 -5.57
C ASP A 217 -10.53 -1.57 -4.78
N ASP A 218 -9.54 -0.91 -5.37
CA ASP A 218 -8.29 -0.57 -4.68
C ASP A 218 -8.57 0.40 -3.53
N THR A 219 -7.81 0.27 -2.44
CA THR A 219 -7.96 1.14 -1.26
C THR A 219 -6.69 1.91 -0.94
N TYR A 220 -6.86 3.12 -0.40
CA TYR A 220 -5.80 4.08 -0.10
C TYR A 220 -5.89 4.51 1.36
N THR A 221 -5.04 3.92 2.20
CA THR A 221 -5.00 4.18 3.65
C THR A 221 -3.75 4.96 4.03
N LEU A 222 -3.93 6.06 4.76
CA LEU A 222 -2.86 6.83 5.39
C LEU A 222 -2.60 6.30 6.80
N LEU A 223 -1.34 6.03 7.14
CA LEU A 223 -0.90 5.68 8.49
C LEU A 223 0.07 6.76 9.01
N VAL A 224 -0.41 7.67 9.85
CA VAL A 224 0.39 8.75 10.46
C VAL A 224 0.97 8.27 11.79
N CYS A 225 2.26 7.95 11.82
CA CYS A 225 2.94 7.36 12.97
C CYS A 225 4.41 7.81 13.08
N HIS A 226 5.32 6.90 13.42
CA HIS A 226 6.67 7.24 13.91
C HIS A 226 7.78 6.46 13.21
N ALA A 227 9.01 6.88 13.45
CA ALA A 227 10.14 6.42 12.66
C ALA A 227 10.46 4.94 12.91
N ASN A 228 10.51 4.46 14.16
CA ASN A 228 10.84 3.04 14.39
C ASN A 228 9.71 2.14 13.89
N VAL A 229 8.46 2.55 14.10
CA VAL A 229 7.26 1.84 13.63
C VAL A 229 7.28 1.67 12.09
N ILE A 230 7.48 2.76 11.34
CA ILE A 230 7.54 2.71 9.88
C ILE A 230 8.69 1.83 9.40
N ARG A 231 9.89 2.00 9.97
CA ARG A 231 11.06 1.18 9.59
C ARG A 231 10.81 -0.30 9.84
N TYR A 232 10.19 -0.63 10.97
CA TYR A 232 9.84 -2.01 11.27
C TYR A 232 8.84 -2.58 10.25
N PHE A 233 7.79 -1.83 9.92
CA PHE A 233 6.81 -2.25 8.92
C PHE A 233 7.39 -2.47 7.54
N VAL A 234 8.34 -1.63 7.11
CA VAL A 234 8.98 -1.76 5.80
C VAL A 234 9.91 -2.97 5.73
N CYS A 235 10.57 -3.32 6.83
CA CYS A 235 11.49 -4.46 6.88
C CYS A 235 10.81 -5.80 7.16
N LYS A 236 9.58 -5.80 7.65
CA LYS A 236 8.79 -7.01 7.93
C LYS A 236 8.18 -7.59 6.67
#